data_AF-A0A5C8AR98-F1
#
_entry.id   AF-A0A5C8AR98-F1
#
_cell.length_a   1.000
_cell.length_b   1.000
_cell.length_c   1.000
_cell.angle_alpha   90.00
_cell.angle_beta   90.00
_cell.angle_gamma   90.00
#
_symmetry.space_group_name_H-M   'P 1'
#
loop_
_entity.id
_entity.type
_entity.pdbx_description
1 polymer ?
#
loop_
_entity_poly.entity_id
_entity_poly.type
_entity_poly.pdbx_seq_one_letter_code
_entity_poly.pdbx_strand_id
1 'polypeptide(L)'
;MSSWVELEKEAKKAGVQPIFGIEIYTAPPEARSKHHMTLLAMNQEGLANINRMVSQSYADFYYKPTVTWETLKKYSAGIIALSGCADSQLASVLLGGKLYGEQRLEYTDRQFQHAIRVIRTYQQVFGRRYYIEVQRFSSFERTCILNPALQKLSRITGALLAATADVHYPYKSDTRMQSILYGAHRNADIQELETNWELGIPLTYPESDEEILKDLINTGLSAENAYEAIQTTADIAERCKGVELPKAPALKYKIREEDWESWSA
;
A
#
# COMPACT_ATOMS: atom_id res chain seq x y z
N MET A 1 -6.28 -13.10 0.43
CA MET A 1 -6.96 -11.79 0.37
C MET A 1 -8.45 -12.01 0.55
N SER A 2 -9.00 -11.72 1.73
CA SER A 2 -10.39 -12.06 2.08
C SER A 2 -11.44 -11.07 1.54
N SER A 3 -11.07 -9.82 1.27
CA SER A 3 -12.02 -8.75 0.93
C SER A 3 -12.20 -8.48 -0.57
N TRP A 4 -11.32 -9.00 -1.44
CA TRP A 4 -11.34 -8.64 -2.87
C TRP A 4 -12.63 -9.05 -3.59
N VAL A 5 -13.23 -10.19 -3.22
CA VAL A 5 -14.48 -10.66 -3.84
C VAL A 5 -15.63 -9.69 -3.57
N GLU A 6 -15.73 -9.17 -2.34
CA GLU A 6 -16.78 -8.23 -1.99
C GLU A 6 -16.54 -6.86 -2.64
N LEU A 7 -15.28 -6.40 -2.65
CA LEU A 7 -14.87 -5.19 -3.38
C LEU A 7 -15.31 -5.26 -4.86
N GLU A 8 -15.02 -6.35 -5.56
CA GLU A 8 -15.37 -6.48 -6.97
C GLU A 8 -16.88 -6.44 -7.20
N LYS A 9 -17.66 -7.12 -6.35
CA LYS A 9 -19.13 -7.16 -6.45
C LYS A 9 -19.74 -5.78 -6.25
N GLU A 10 -19.38 -5.09 -5.16
CA GLU A 10 -19.97 -3.80 -4.83
C GLU A 10 -19.50 -2.69 -5.78
N ALA A 11 -18.22 -2.70 -6.19
CA ALA A 11 -17.73 -1.77 -7.19
C ALA A 11 -18.47 -1.92 -8.53
N LYS A 12 -18.68 -3.16 -9.01
CA LYS A 12 -19.46 -3.44 -10.23
C LYS A 12 -20.91 -2.96 -10.11
N LYS A 13 -21.57 -3.17 -8.98
CA LYS A 13 -22.94 -2.66 -8.74
C LYS A 13 -23.00 -1.14 -8.78
N ALA A 14 -21.98 -0.46 -8.26
CA ALA A 14 -21.88 1.00 -8.23
C ALA A 14 -21.37 1.62 -9.55
N GLY A 15 -20.98 0.81 -10.54
CA GLY A 15 -20.36 1.31 -11.78
C GLY A 15 -18.95 1.87 -11.57
N VAL A 16 -18.27 1.47 -10.50
CA VAL A 16 -16.91 1.88 -10.14
C VAL A 16 -15.92 0.79 -10.54
N GLN A 17 -14.76 1.18 -11.08
CA GLN A 17 -13.67 0.24 -11.37
C GLN A 17 -12.98 -0.20 -10.06
N PRO A 18 -12.96 -1.50 -9.72
CA PRO A 18 -12.15 -1.99 -8.61
C PRO A 18 -10.66 -2.03 -8.99
N ILE A 19 -9.79 -1.68 -8.05
CA ILE A 19 -8.34 -1.91 -8.15
C ILE A 19 -7.94 -2.90 -7.07
N PHE A 20 -7.28 -3.99 -7.46
CA PHE A 20 -6.85 -5.02 -6.53
C PHE A 20 -5.41 -4.75 -6.09
N GLY A 21 -5.24 -4.57 -4.79
CA GLY A 21 -3.95 -4.28 -4.19
C GLY A 21 -3.82 -4.79 -2.77
N ILE A 22 -2.64 -4.60 -2.21
CA ILE A 22 -2.29 -4.98 -0.85
C ILE A 22 -1.20 -4.06 -0.31
N GLU A 23 -1.29 -3.71 0.97
CA GLU A 23 -0.15 -3.21 1.74
C GLU A 23 0.58 -4.41 2.36
N ILE A 24 1.81 -4.65 1.92
CA ILE A 24 2.63 -5.76 2.42
C ILE A 24 3.58 -5.30 3.53
N TYR A 25 3.89 -6.22 4.44
CA TYR A 25 5.10 -6.12 5.24
C TYR A 25 6.30 -6.62 4.43
N THR A 26 7.38 -5.86 4.38
CA THR A 26 8.65 -6.27 3.78
C THR A 26 9.82 -6.08 4.72
N ALA A 27 10.67 -7.09 4.80
CA ALA A 27 11.91 -7.11 5.57
C ALA A 27 12.75 -8.34 5.17
N PRO A 28 14.04 -8.39 5.53
CA PRO A 28 14.75 -9.67 5.64
C PRO A 28 14.02 -10.62 6.60
N PRO A 29 14.04 -11.96 6.38
CA PRO A 29 13.28 -12.92 7.20
C PRO A 29 13.47 -12.78 8.71
N GLU A 30 14.71 -12.54 9.15
CA GLU A 30 15.08 -12.45 10.56
C GLU A 30 14.92 -11.05 11.17
N ALA A 31 14.53 -10.07 10.36
CA ALA A 31 14.38 -8.70 10.84
C ALA A 31 13.11 -8.57 11.69
N ARG A 32 13.29 -8.09 12.92
CA ARG A 32 12.17 -7.73 13.81
C ARG A 32 11.36 -6.57 13.24
N SER A 33 12.04 -5.63 12.60
CA SER A 33 11.46 -4.42 12.03
C SER A 33 10.99 -4.69 10.61
N LYS A 34 9.74 -4.33 10.32
CA LYS A 34 9.10 -4.54 9.02
C LYS A 34 8.63 -3.21 8.48
N HIS A 35 8.72 -3.06 7.17
CA HIS A 35 8.30 -1.87 6.46
C HIS A 35 7.02 -2.14 5.67
N HIS A 36 6.22 -1.09 5.50
CA HIS A 36 5.06 -1.14 4.62
C HIS A 36 5.46 -0.83 3.18
N MET A 37 4.77 -1.46 2.24
CA MET A 37 4.87 -1.18 0.81
C MET A 37 3.55 -1.49 0.13
N THR A 38 3.08 -0.58 -0.74
CA THR A 38 1.79 -0.72 -1.42
C THR A 38 2.00 -1.36 -2.79
N LEU A 39 1.31 -2.47 -3.06
CA LEU A 39 1.34 -3.18 -4.34
C LEU A 39 -0.04 -3.19 -4.99
N LEU A 40 -0.10 -2.90 -6.29
CA LEU A 40 -1.33 -2.91 -7.10
C LEU A 40 -1.18 -3.86 -8.29
N ALA A 41 -2.20 -4.66 -8.57
CA ALA A 41 -2.25 -5.51 -9.76
C ALA A 41 -2.52 -4.64 -10.99
N MET A 42 -1.53 -4.52 -11.88
CA MET A 42 -1.68 -3.82 -13.16
C MET A 42 -2.41 -4.69 -14.20
N ASN A 43 -2.30 -6.01 -14.06
CA ASN A 43 -2.92 -6.98 -14.96
C ASN A 43 -3.17 -8.32 -14.23
N GLN A 44 -3.72 -9.30 -14.93
CA GLN A 44 -4.02 -10.63 -14.36
C GLN A 44 -2.78 -11.40 -13.88
N GLU A 45 -1.63 -11.20 -14.52
CA GLU A 45 -0.36 -11.76 -14.04
C GLU A 45 0.03 -11.14 -12.70
N GLY A 46 -0.10 -9.81 -12.58
CA GLY A 46 0.11 -9.08 -11.33
C GLY A 46 -0.80 -9.55 -10.21
N LEU A 47 -2.09 -9.75 -10.50
CA LEU A 47 -3.07 -10.29 -9.55
C LEU A 47 -2.65 -11.68 -9.04
N ALA A 48 -2.25 -12.57 -9.95
CA ALA A 48 -1.77 -13.90 -9.59
C ALA A 48 -0.48 -13.84 -8.77
N ASN A 49 0.45 -12.95 -9.15
CA ASN A 49 1.71 -12.77 -8.46
C ASN A 49 1.55 -12.19 -7.05
N ILE A 50 0.68 -11.19 -6.85
CA ILE A 50 0.33 -10.70 -5.51
C ILE A 50 -0.21 -11.84 -4.65
N ASN A 51 -1.13 -12.66 -5.18
CA ASN A 51 -1.63 -13.82 -4.45
C ASN A 51 -0.53 -14.82 -4.08
N ARG A 52 0.42 -15.10 -5.00
CA ARG A 52 1.59 -15.96 -4.70
C ARG A 52 2.47 -15.37 -3.60
N MET A 53 2.74 -14.06 -3.63
CA MET A 53 3.50 -13.37 -2.58
C MET A 53 2.81 -13.50 -1.22
N VAL A 54 1.50 -13.30 -1.18
CA VAL A 54 0.70 -13.45 0.05
C VAL A 54 0.72 -14.89 0.54
N SER A 55 0.42 -15.87 -0.31
CA SER A 55 0.45 -17.28 0.09
C SER A 55 1.82 -17.69 0.66
N GLN A 56 2.90 -17.28 0.01
CA GLN A 56 4.25 -17.57 0.49
C GLN A 56 4.57 -16.84 1.80
N SER A 57 4.15 -15.58 1.95
CA SER A 57 4.41 -14.83 3.18
C SER A 57 3.71 -15.44 4.40
N TYR A 58 2.59 -16.13 4.20
CA TYR A 58 1.90 -16.89 5.25
C TYR A 58 2.51 -18.28 5.52
N ALA A 59 3.24 -18.87 4.56
CA ALA A 59 3.93 -20.15 4.77
C ALA A 59 5.22 -19.97 5.59
N ASP A 60 5.90 -18.84 5.42
CA ASP A 60 7.27 -18.65 5.89
C ASP A 60 7.39 -17.69 7.12
N PHE A 61 6.29 -17.29 7.77
CA PHE A 61 6.36 -16.22 8.81
C PHE A 61 6.49 -16.71 10.26
N TYR A 62 7.22 -15.92 11.04
CA TYR A 62 7.37 -16.08 12.49
C TYR A 62 6.43 -15.18 13.31
N TYR A 63 6.30 -13.88 12.96
CA TYR A 63 5.44 -12.90 13.68
C TYR A 63 4.32 -12.27 12.86
N LYS A 64 4.62 -11.88 11.61
CA LYS A 64 3.67 -11.31 10.65
C LYS A 64 4.04 -11.82 9.25
N PRO A 65 3.08 -12.13 8.37
CA PRO A 65 3.35 -12.48 6.99
C PRO A 65 4.26 -11.43 6.34
N THR A 66 5.46 -11.82 5.91
CA THR A 66 6.49 -10.88 5.41
C THR A 66 6.93 -11.29 4.02
N VAL A 67 6.96 -10.33 3.08
CA VAL A 67 7.46 -10.53 1.73
C VAL A 67 8.94 -10.12 1.67
N THR A 68 9.79 -11.09 1.37
CA THR A 68 11.25 -10.90 1.25
C THR A 68 11.61 -10.23 -0.08
N TRP A 69 12.84 -9.73 -0.16
CA TRP A 69 13.39 -9.16 -1.39
C TRP A 69 13.42 -10.19 -2.55
N GLU A 70 13.74 -11.45 -2.24
CA GLU A 70 13.75 -12.57 -3.18
C GLU A 70 12.36 -12.81 -3.76
N THR A 71 11.35 -12.80 -2.90
CA THR A 71 9.95 -12.96 -3.30
C THR A 71 9.48 -11.78 -4.15
N LEU A 72 9.86 -10.55 -3.82
CA LEU A 72 9.58 -9.37 -4.65
C LEU A 72 10.18 -9.52 -6.04
N LYS A 73 11.48 -9.86 -6.16
CA LYS A 73 12.16 -10.08 -7.44
C LYS A 73 11.46 -11.18 -8.26
N LYS A 74 11.08 -12.27 -7.61
CA LYS A 74 10.51 -13.46 -8.27
C LYS A 74 9.12 -13.19 -8.85
N TYR A 75 8.29 -12.40 -8.17
CA TYR A 75 6.89 -12.20 -8.55
C TYR A 75 6.55 -10.74 -8.91
N SER A 76 7.51 -9.90 -9.32
CA SER A 76 7.23 -8.48 -9.60
C SER A 76 6.46 -8.23 -10.90
N ALA A 77 6.39 -9.20 -11.82
CA ALA A 77 5.74 -9.02 -13.13
C ALA A 77 4.25 -8.68 -12.96
N GLY A 78 3.77 -7.72 -13.76
CA GLY A 78 2.38 -7.26 -13.71
C GLY A 78 1.99 -6.40 -12.48
N ILE A 79 2.93 -6.05 -11.60
CA ILE A 79 2.67 -5.28 -10.37
C ILE A 79 3.14 -3.83 -10.50
N ILE A 80 2.34 -2.88 -10.02
CA ILE A 80 2.72 -1.50 -9.69
C ILE A 80 3.05 -1.43 -8.21
N ALA A 81 4.11 -0.70 -7.87
CA ALA A 81 4.61 -0.54 -6.52
C ALA A 81 4.67 0.94 -6.13
N LEU A 82 4.09 1.30 -4.99
CA LEU A 82 4.30 2.60 -4.36
C LEU A 82 5.27 2.44 -3.19
N SER A 83 6.03 3.49 -2.88
CA SER A 83 7.02 3.43 -1.81
C SER A 83 6.44 3.10 -0.43
N GLY A 84 5.15 3.35 -0.20
CA GLY A 84 4.45 3.12 1.07
C GLY A 84 4.34 4.38 1.94
N CYS A 85 3.63 4.25 3.06
CA CYS A 85 3.35 5.30 4.03
C CYS A 85 4.58 5.72 4.87
N ALA A 86 4.35 6.43 5.98
CA ALA A 86 5.40 6.87 6.90
C ALA A 86 6.18 5.73 7.59
N ASP A 87 5.67 4.49 7.56
CA ASP A 87 6.32 3.26 8.04
C ASP A 87 7.03 2.47 6.92
N SER A 88 7.12 3.03 5.72
CA SER A 88 7.88 2.45 4.61
C SER A 88 9.39 2.45 4.84
N GLN A 89 10.13 1.64 4.07
CA GLN A 89 11.58 1.64 4.11
C GLN A 89 12.15 3.01 3.70
N LEU A 90 11.54 3.63 2.68
CA LEU A 90 11.97 4.94 2.18
C LEU A 90 11.79 6.03 3.26
N ALA A 91 10.63 6.10 3.89
CA ALA A 91 10.36 7.04 4.97
C ALA A 91 11.24 6.77 6.20
N SER A 92 11.41 5.50 6.57
CA SER A 92 12.24 5.09 7.72
C SER A 92 13.73 5.45 7.54
N VAL A 93 14.26 5.34 6.32
CA VAL A 93 15.64 5.75 6.02
C VAL A 93 15.84 7.24 6.27
N LEU A 94 14.85 8.07 5.95
CA LEU A 94 14.90 9.51 6.20
C LEU A 94 14.68 9.82 7.69
N LEU A 95 13.52 9.44 8.23
CA LEU A 95 13.01 9.96 9.51
C LEU A 95 12.91 8.93 10.64
N GLY A 96 13.41 7.70 10.44
CA GLY A 96 13.24 6.62 11.41
C GLY A 96 11.77 6.26 11.62
N GLY A 97 11.43 5.58 12.71
CA GLY A 97 10.04 5.24 13.01
C GLY A 97 9.89 4.08 13.99
N LYS A 98 8.65 3.65 14.21
CA LYS A 98 8.22 2.80 15.35
C LYS A 98 9.05 1.54 15.58
N LEU A 99 9.70 1.01 14.55
CA LEU A 99 10.60 -0.14 14.64
C LEU A 99 12.00 0.12 14.04
N TYR A 100 12.30 1.32 13.55
CA TYR A 100 13.54 1.61 12.82
C TYR A 100 14.25 2.87 13.34
N GLY A 101 14.92 2.70 14.48
CA GLY A 101 15.62 3.79 15.18
C GLY A 101 14.68 4.86 15.72
N GLU A 102 15.24 5.88 16.35
CA GLU A 102 14.46 7.00 16.88
C GLU A 102 13.77 7.77 15.76
N GLN A 103 12.52 8.15 15.99
CA GLN A 103 11.79 9.07 15.13
C GLN A 103 12.47 10.43 15.13
N ARG A 104 12.68 10.97 13.92
CA ARG A 104 13.33 12.26 13.69
C ARG A 104 12.44 13.15 12.85
N LEU A 105 12.71 14.45 12.93
CA LEU A 105 12.07 15.49 12.12
C LEU A 105 13.06 16.15 11.15
N GLU A 106 14.21 15.52 10.96
CA GLU A 106 15.24 15.94 10.03
C GLU A 106 16.02 14.73 9.52
N TYR A 107 16.67 14.90 8.37
CA TYR A 107 17.53 13.90 7.76
C TYR A 107 18.86 14.52 7.33
N THR A 108 19.91 13.74 7.44
CA THR A 108 21.26 14.05 6.99
C THR A 108 21.43 13.77 5.50
N ASP A 109 22.46 14.36 4.88
CA ASP A 109 22.85 14.03 3.51
C ASP A 109 23.09 12.52 3.31
N ARG A 110 23.66 11.84 4.31
CA ARG A 110 23.89 10.39 4.26
C ARG A 110 22.59 9.62 4.14
N GLN A 111 21.55 10.02 4.89
CA GLN A 111 20.21 9.41 4.83
C GLN A 111 19.52 9.72 3.50
N PHE A 112 19.66 10.95 3.00
CA PHE A 112 19.12 11.33 1.69
C PHE A 112 19.77 10.52 0.55
N GLN A 113 21.10 10.36 0.57
CA GLN A 113 21.81 9.49 -0.38
C GLN A 113 21.41 8.02 -0.24
N HIS A 114 21.07 7.58 0.97
CA HIS A 114 20.54 6.23 1.18
C HIS A 114 19.14 6.07 0.59
N ALA A 115 18.26 7.06 0.74
CA ALA A 115 16.93 7.05 0.14
C ALA A 115 17.00 6.94 -1.40
N ILE A 116 17.95 7.63 -2.05
CA ILE A 116 18.22 7.47 -3.50
C ILE A 116 18.55 6.02 -3.85
N ARG A 117 19.41 5.36 -3.05
CA ARG A 117 19.76 3.95 -3.27
C ARG A 117 18.55 3.03 -3.09
N VAL A 118 17.72 3.26 -2.08
CA VAL A 118 16.48 2.50 -1.86
C VAL A 118 15.57 2.57 -3.09
N ILE A 119 15.30 3.78 -3.59
CA ILE A 119 14.47 3.98 -4.79
C ILE A 119 15.06 3.23 -5.99
N ARG A 120 16.37 3.38 -6.24
CA ARG A 120 17.04 2.71 -7.37
C ARG A 120 16.98 1.18 -7.25
N THR A 121 17.11 0.64 -6.04
CA THR A 121 16.96 -0.80 -5.77
C THR A 121 15.56 -1.27 -6.16
N TYR A 122 14.50 -0.58 -5.77
CA TYR A 122 13.14 -0.92 -6.19
C TYR A 122 12.89 -0.71 -7.69
N GLN A 123 13.49 0.32 -8.31
CA GLN A 123 13.44 0.53 -9.76
C GLN A 123 14.12 -0.61 -10.53
N GLN A 124 15.12 -1.30 -9.99
CA GLN A 124 15.69 -2.49 -10.63
C GLN A 124 14.67 -3.64 -10.75
N VAL A 125 13.69 -3.71 -9.85
CA VAL A 125 12.68 -4.77 -9.81
C VAL A 125 11.41 -4.40 -10.56
N PHE A 126 10.93 -3.17 -10.35
CA PHE A 126 9.64 -2.71 -10.88
C PHE A 126 9.80 -1.81 -12.13
N GLY A 127 10.99 -1.25 -12.37
CA GLY A 127 11.23 -0.30 -13.46
C GLY A 127 10.37 0.95 -13.31
N ARG A 128 9.73 1.36 -14.41
CA ARG A 128 8.77 2.50 -14.45
C ARG A 128 7.45 2.23 -13.72
N ARG A 129 7.29 1.06 -13.10
CA ARG A 129 6.12 0.70 -12.27
C ARG A 129 6.35 1.00 -10.79
N TYR A 130 7.52 1.54 -10.43
CA TYR A 130 7.79 2.06 -9.10
C TYR A 130 7.48 3.55 -9.02
N TYR A 131 6.69 3.92 -8.02
CA TYR A 131 6.27 5.29 -7.74
C TYR A 131 6.66 5.65 -6.31
N ILE A 132 6.94 6.93 -6.08
CA ILE A 132 7.11 7.47 -4.75
C ILE A 132 5.75 7.95 -4.26
N GLU A 133 5.30 7.39 -3.15
CA GLU A 133 4.01 7.71 -2.54
C GLU A 133 4.12 9.00 -1.73
N VAL A 134 3.22 9.96 -1.99
CA VAL A 134 3.07 11.20 -1.20
C VAL A 134 1.68 11.24 -0.60
N GLN A 135 1.60 11.50 0.70
CA GLN A 135 0.35 11.46 1.45
C GLN A 135 -0.14 12.88 1.78
N ARG A 136 -1.46 13.07 1.81
CA ARG A 136 -2.10 14.39 1.98
C ARG A 136 -2.08 14.95 3.41
N PHE A 137 -1.47 14.29 4.38
CA PHE A 137 -1.66 14.64 5.79
C PHE A 137 -0.86 15.89 6.24
N SER A 138 -1.34 17.08 5.92
CA SER A 138 -0.66 18.35 6.24
C SER A 138 -0.64 18.70 7.74
N SER A 139 -1.49 18.07 8.54
CA SER A 139 -1.43 18.16 10.00
C SER A 139 -0.39 17.23 10.62
N PHE A 140 0.22 16.33 9.84
CA PHE A 140 1.24 15.42 10.30
C PHE A 140 2.64 15.95 9.97
N GLU A 141 3.39 16.36 10.99
CA GLU A 141 4.70 17.00 10.81
C GLU A 141 5.67 16.12 10.00
N ARG A 142 5.65 14.80 10.23
CA ARG A 142 6.45 13.84 9.44
C ARG A 142 6.12 13.92 7.95
N THR A 143 4.85 14.02 7.59
CA THR A 143 4.44 14.18 6.18
C THR A 143 4.98 15.48 5.63
N CYS A 144 4.90 16.59 6.37
CA CYS A 144 5.41 17.89 5.95
C CYS A 144 6.93 17.93 5.72
N ILE A 145 7.69 16.99 6.30
CA ILE A 145 9.12 16.83 6.06
C ILE A 145 9.40 15.83 4.93
N LEU A 146 8.65 14.73 4.89
CA LEU A 146 8.79 13.68 3.89
C LEU A 146 8.45 14.21 2.50
N ASN A 147 7.30 14.84 2.33
CA ASN A 147 6.77 15.24 1.04
C ASN A 147 7.74 16.13 0.23
N PRO A 148 8.34 17.21 0.79
CA PRO A 148 9.38 17.98 0.11
C PRO A 148 10.65 17.17 -0.21
N ALA A 149 11.03 16.23 0.67
CA ALA A 149 12.18 15.35 0.44
C ALA A 149 11.92 14.36 -0.71
N LEU A 150 10.74 13.76 -0.73
CA LEU A 150 10.26 12.83 -1.76
C LEU A 150 10.16 13.52 -3.11
N GLN A 151 9.72 14.78 -3.16
CA GLN A 151 9.77 15.60 -4.37
C GLN A 151 11.20 15.74 -4.92
N LYS A 152 12.19 16.05 -4.07
CA LYS A 152 13.60 16.13 -4.49
C LYS A 152 14.11 14.77 -4.98
N LEU A 153 13.76 13.69 -4.29
CA LEU A 153 14.14 12.33 -4.66
C LEU A 153 13.54 11.90 -6.00
N SER A 154 12.29 12.28 -6.28
CA SER A 154 11.62 12.06 -7.57
C SER A 154 12.40 12.71 -8.71
N ARG A 155 12.78 13.98 -8.57
CA ARG A 155 13.58 14.71 -9.58
C ARG A 155 14.93 14.05 -9.86
N ILE A 156 15.58 13.51 -8.83
CA ILE A 156 16.90 12.87 -8.95
C ILE A 156 16.83 11.46 -9.55
N THR A 157 15.79 10.70 -9.20
CA THR A 157 15.68 9.28 -9.56
C THR A 157 14.80 9.03 -10.79
N GLY A 158 14.01 10.02 -11.20
CA GLY A 158 13.01 9.91 -12.27
C GLY A 158 11.81 9.04 -11.92
N ALA A 159 11.67 8.59 -10.66
CA ALA A 159 10.44 7.94 -10.19
C ALA A 159 9.34 9.00 -10.02
N LEU A 160 8.14 8.72 -10.55
CA LEU A 160 7.02 9.66 -10.46
C LEU A 160 6.38 9.62 -9.06
N LEU A 161 5.78 10.74 -8.66
CA LEU A 161 5.01 10.84 -7.42
C LEU A 161 3.60 10.30 -7.63
N ALA A 162 3.01 9.66 -6.62
CA ALA A 162 1.61 9.25 -6.62
C ALA A 162 0.93 9.69 -5.32
N ALA A 163 -0.20 10.39 -5.42
CA ALA A 163 -0.95 10.91 -4.28
C ALA A 163 -1.86 9.85 -3.65
N THR A 164 -1.80 9.68 -2.33
CA THR A 164 -2.67 8.77 -1.57
C THR A 164 -3.16 9.38 -0.25
N ALA A 165 -4.15 8.71 0.37
CA ALA A 165 -4.80 9.18 1.60
C ALA A 165 -4.94 8.10 2.69
N ASP A 166 -4.31 6.93 2.50
CA ASP A 166 -4.23 5.83 3.49
C ASP A 166 -5.53 5.61 4.29
N VAL A 167 -6.63 5.43 3.57
CA VAL A 167 -7.98 5.45 4.14
C VAL A 167 -8.20 4.22 5.03
N HIS A 168 -8.60 4.45 6.27
CA HIS A 168 -8.91 3.41 7.25
C HIS A 168 -10.40 3.33 7.59
N TYR A 169 -11.16 4.41 7.39
CA TYR A 169 -12.59 4.48 7.67
C TYR A 169 -13.29 5.48 6.74
N PRO A 170 -14.59 5.33 6.48
CA PRO A 170 -15.27 6.12 5.44
C PRO A 170 -15.51 7.57 5.88
N TYR A 171 -16.04 7.80 7.08
CA TYR A 171 -16.54 9.12 7.47
C TYR A 171 -15.73 9.75 8.60
N LYS A 172 -15.55 11.07 8.56
CA LYS A 172 -14.85 11.82 9.63
C LYS A 172 -15.52 11.63 11.01
N SER A 173 -16.83 11.39 11.04
CA SER A 173 -17.57 11.05 12.25
C SER A 173 -17.14 9.75 12.92
N ASP A 174 -16.48 8.85 12.19
CA ASP A 174 -16.10 7.52 12.66
C ASP A 174 -14.72 7.51 13.35
N THR A 175 -14.07 8.67 13.45
CA THR A 175 -12.74 8.82 14.10
C THR A 175 -12.72 8.19 15.51
N ARG A 176 -13.78 8.39 16.31
CA ARG A 176 -13.88 7.79 17.65
C ARG A 176 -13.96 6.26 17.59
N MET A 177 -14.71 5.72 16.64
CA MET A 177 -14.82 4.28 16.45
C MET A 177 -13.46 3.69 16.05
N GLN A 178 -12.71 4.39 15.20
CA GLN A 178 -11.36 3.99 14.84
C GLN A 178 -10.42 3.95 16.05
N SER A 179 -10.46 4.96 16.93
CA SER A 179 -9.65 4.96 18.16
C SER A 179 -9.98 3.78 19.08
N ILE A 180 -11.26 3.43 19.22
CA ILE A 180 -11.70 2.27 20.00
C ILE A 180 -11.16 0.96 19.39
N LEU A 181 -11.31 0.77 18.08
CA LEU A 181 -10.80 -0.43 17.39
C LEU A 181 -9.28 -0.54 17.49
N TYR A 182 -8.57 0.58 17.36
CA TYR A 182 -7.12 0.65 17.51
C TYR A 182 -6.67 0.28 18.93
N GLY A 183 -7.36 0.79 19.95
CA GLY A 183 -7.09 0.49 21.36
C GLY A 183 -7.35 -0.98 21.70
N ALA A 184 -8.48 -1.52 21.25
CA ALA A 184 -8.81 -2.93 21.42
C ALA A 184 -7.75 -3.85 20.78
N HIS A 185 -7.27 -3.51 19.58
CA HIS A 185 -6.23 -4.31 18.90
C HIS A 185 -4.89 -4.30 19.64
N ARG A 186 -4.54 -3.19 20.29
CA ARG A 186 -3.26 -3.04 21.01
C ARG A 186 -3.33 -3.34 22.50
N ASN A 187 -4.51 -3.69 23.01
CA ASN A 187 -4.76 -3.81 24.44
C ASN A 187 -4.30 -2.54 25.21
N ALA A 188 -4.62 -1.37 24.64
CA ALA A 188 -4.24 -0.06 25.15
C ALA A 188 -5.45 0.70 25.71
N ASP A 189 -5.22 1.60 26.66
CA ASP A 189 -6.27 2.45 27.22
C ASP A 189 -6.74 3.47 26.18
N ILE A 190 -8.05 3.51 25.94
CA ILE A 190 -8.68 4.42 24.98
C ILE A 190 -8.50 5.87 25.45
N GLN A 191 -8.55 6.14 26.75
CA GLN A 191 -8.36 7.50 27.26
C GLN A 191 -6.96 8.02 26.96
N GLU A 192 -5.94 7.18 27.12
CA GLU A 192 -4.55 7.52 26.75
C GLU A 192 -4.41 7.72 25.23
N LEU A 193 -5.06 6.87 24.42
CA LEU A 193 -5.04 7.00 22.96
C LEU A 193 -5.74 8.27 22.46
N GLU A 194 -6.86 8.66 23.07
CA GLU A 194 -7.57 9.91 22.72
C GLU A 194 -6.74 11.17 23.02
N THR A 195 -5.72 11.07 23.88
CA THR A 195 -4.73 12.17 24.08
C THR A 195 -3.65 12.23 23.01
N ASN A 196 -3.51 11.19 22.19
CA ASN A 196 -2.53 11.18 21.10
C ASN A 196 -3.10 11.94 19.89
N TRP A 197 -2.60 13.16 19.68
CA TRP A 197 -3.00 14.02 18.58
C TRP A 197 -2.77 13.40 17.19
N GLU A 198 -1.79 12.50 17.02
CA GLU A 198 -1.54 11.81 15.75
C GLU A 198 -2.71 10.89 15.37
N LEU A 199 -3.46 10.36 16.36
CA LEU A 199 -4.70 9.60 16.13
C LEU A 199 -5.90 10.49 15.79
N GLY A 200 -5.76 11.82 15.95
CA GLY A 200 -6.77 12.81 15.57
C GLY A 200 -6.78 13.16 14.08
N ILE A 201 -5.82 12.64 13.30
CA ILE A 201 -5.76 12.89 11.85
C ILE A 201 -6.80 12.00 11.16
N PRO A 202 -7.76 12.58 10.40
CA PRO A 202 -8.78 11.80 9.75
C PRO A 202 -8.21 10.98 8.58
N LEU A 203 -8.15 9.66 8.75
CA LEU A 203 -7.74 8.70 7.71
C LEU A 203 -8.96 8.30 6.87
N THR A 204 -9.61 9.30 6.26
CA THR A 204 -10.82 9.16 5.45
C THR A 204 -10.56 9.43 3.98
N TYR A 205 -11.48 9.01 3.11
CA TYR A 205 -11.35 9.34 1.69
C TYR A 205 -11.48 10.86 1.45
N PRO A 206 -10.76 11.41 0.46
CA PRO A 206 -10.98 12.77 -0.02
C PRO A 206 -12.35 12.95 -0.66
N GLU A 207 -12.98 14.09 -0.41
CA GLU A 207 -14.27 14.45 -1.03
C GLU A 207 -14.09 15.13 -2.40
N SER A 208 -12.90 15.67 -2.69
CA SER A 208 -12.58 16.29 -3.98
C SER A 208 -11.07 16.34 -4.27
N ASP A 209 -10.72 16.50 -5.55
CA ASP A 209 -9.33 16.73 -5.97
C ASP A 209 -8.76 18.05 -5.43
N GLU A 210 -9.61 19.06 -5.25
CA GLU A 210 -9.21 20.35 -4.65
C GLU A 210 -8.76 20.17 -3.20
N GLU A 211 -9.45 19.32 -2.44
CA GLU A 211 -9.08 18.98 -1.06
C GLU A 211 -7.69 18.35 -1.02
N ILE A 212 -7.43 17.35 -1.88
CA ILE A 212 -6.11 16.67 -1.96
C ILE A 212 -5.02 17.65 -2.41
N LEU A 213 -5.29 18.46 -3.43
CA LEU A 213 -4.32 19.41 -3.96
C LEU A 213 -3.88 20.41 -2.89
N LYS A 214 -4.85 21.00 -2.20
CA LYS A 214 -4.60 21.95 -1.11
C LYS A 214 -3.77 21.30 0.00
N ASP A 215 -4.14 20.09 0.40
CA ASP A 215 -3.47 19.36 1.46
C ASP A 215 -2.03 18.99 1.10
N LEU A 216 -1.79 18.47 -0.12
CA LEU A 216 -0.44 18.19 -0.60
C LEU A 216 0.41 19.47 -0.64
N ILE A 217 -0.13 20.60 -1.12
CA ILE A 217 0.60 21.87 -1.09
C ILE A 217 0.93 22.28 0.35
N ASN A 218 0.00 22.11 1.29
CA ASN A 218 0.20 22.42 2.71
C ASN A 218 1.26 21.53 3.38
N THR A 219 1.54 20.33 2.84
CA THR A 219 2.68 19.51 3.28
C THR A 219 4.03 20.01 2.76
N GLY A 220 4.06 21.07 1.93
CA GLY A 220 5.28 21.62 1.35
C GLY A 220 5.65 21.03 -0.03
N LEU A 221 4.78 20.22 -0.65
CA LEU A 221 4.90 19.94 -2.08
C LEU A 221 4.70 21.23 -2.89
N SER A 222 5.44 21.39 -3.97
CA SER A 222 5.13 22.42 -4.96
C SER A 222 3.77 22.13 -5.62
N ALA A 223 3.04 23.18 -5.99
CA ALA A 223 1.73 23.04 -6.65
C ALA A 223 1.80 22.20 -7.93
N GLU A 224 2.89 22.35 -8.70
CA GLU A 224 3.16 21.54 -9.90
C GLU A 224 3.27 20.06 -9.54
N ASN A 225 4.16 19.67 -8.62
CA ASN A 225 4.33 18.26 -8.27
C ASN A 225 3.13 17.68 -7.50
N ALA A 226 2.35 18.49 -6.79
CA ALA A 226 1.09 18.07 -6.18
C ALA A 226 0.05 17.72 -7.26
N TYR A 227 -0.08 18.56 -8.29
CA TYR A 227 -0.97 18.31 -9.42
C TYR A 227 -0.53 17.06 -10.22
N GLU A 228 0.77 16.93 -10.53
CA GLU A 228 1.32 15.76 -11.20
C GLU A 228 1.11 14.46 -10.40
N ALA A 229 1.21 14.51 -9.07
CA ALA A 229 0.97 13.34 -8.22
C ALA A 229 -0.48 12.87 -8.27
N ILE A 230 -1.44 13.80 -8.34
CA ILE A 230 -2.87 13.48 -8.51
C ILE A 230 -3.13 12.89 -9.90
N GLN A 231 -2.57 13.49 -10.96
CA GLN A 231 -2.69 12.94 -12.31
C GLN A 231 -2.08 11.53 -12.42
N THR A 232 -0.92 11.33 -11.80
CA THR A 232 -0.26 10.02 -11.76
C THR A 232 -1.13 8.97 -11.07
N THR A 233 -1.87 9.33 -10.02
CA THR A 233 -2.85 8.43 -9.39
C THR A 233 -3.95 8.01 -10.36
N ALA A 234 -4.47 8.93 -11.19
CA ALA A 234 -5.43 8.60 -12.24
C ALA A 234 -4.83 7.70 -13.33
N ASP A 235 -3.59 7.97 -13.74
CA ASP A 235 -2.87 7.13 -14.72
C ASP A 235 -2.64 5.70 -14.18
N ILE A 236 -2.27 5.57 -12.90
CA ILE A 236 -2.14 4.27 -12.24
C ILE A 236 -3.49 3.53 -12.26
N ALA A 237 -4.60 4.22 -11.99
CA ALA A 237 -5.92 3.62 -12.02
C ALA A 237 -6.30 3.09 -13.42
N GLU A 238 -6.05 3.87 -14.48
CA GLU A 238 -6.30 3.42 -15.85
C GLU A 238 -5.40 2.23 -16.23
N ARG A 239 -4.15 2.22 -15.77
CA ARG A 239 -3.23 1.09 -16.00
C ARG A 239 -3.64 -0.20 -15.29
N CYS A 240 -4.48 -0.14 -14.27
CA CYS A 240 -4.99 -1.29 -13.53
C CYS A 240 -6.38 -1.76 -14.05
N LYS A 241 -6.85 -1.20 -15.16
CA LYS A 241 -8.17 -1.50 -15.72
C LYS A 241 -8.25 -2.90 -16.33
N GLY A 242 -9.42 -3.52 -16.20
CA GLY A 242 -9.70 -4.84 -16.78
C GLY A 242 -9.11 -6.02 -16.01
N VAL A 243 -8.57 -5.78 -14.80
CA VAL A 243 -8.23 -6.86 -13.87
C VAL A 243 -9.53 -7.41 -13.27
N GLU A 244 -9.70 -8.73 -13.32
CA GLU A 244 -10.90 -9.40 -12.82
C GLU A 244 -10.49 -10.58 -11.95
N LEU A 245 -11.25 -10.84 -10.89
CA LEU A 245 -10.99 -12.01 -10.07
C LEU A 245 -11.27 -13.30 -10.85
N PRO A 246 -10.39 -14.32 -10.73
CA PRO A 246 -10.59 -15.57 -11.42
C PRO A 246 -11.87 -16.24 -10.92
N LYS A 247 -12.74 -16.62 -11.86
CA LYS A 247 -13.90 -17.46 -11.56
C LYS A 247 -13.45 -18.90 -11.60
N ALA A 248 -13.56 -19.61 -10.48
CA ALA A 248 -13.27 -21.03 -10.44
C ALA A 248 -14.20 -21.76 -11.43
N PRO A 249 -13.66 -22.56 -12.37
CA PRO A 249 -14.52 -23.41 -13.17
C PRO A 249 -15.22 -24.41 -12.26
N ALA A 250 -16.43 -24.82 -12.62
CA ALA A 250 -17.12 -25.88 -11.91
C ALA A 250 -16.22 -27.12 -11.83
N LEU A 251 -16.11 -27.71 -10.63
CA LEU A 251 -15.42 -28.97 -10.43
C LEU A 251 -16.10 -30.02 -11.31
N LYS A 252 -15.37 -30.49 -12.33
CA LYS A 252 -15.82 -31.59 -13.17
C LYS A 252 -15.34 -32.88 -12.53
N TYR A 253 -16.25 -33.66 -11.96
CA TYR A 253 -15.96 -35.02 -11.57
C TYR A 253 -15.87 -35.88 -12.84
N LYS A 254 -14.70 -36.48 -13.08
CA LYS A 254 -14.54 -37.47 -14.15
C LYS A 254 -15.09 -38.80 -13.64
N ILE A 255 -16.31 -39.13 -14.05
CA ILE A 255 -16.89 -40.45 -13.79
C ILE A 255 -16.07 -41.50 -14.55
N ARG A 256 -15.56 -42.50 -13.85
CA ARG A 256 -14.85 -43.64 -14.42
C ARG A 256 -15.84 -44.79 -14.63
N GLU A 257 -15.51 -45.74 -15.50
CA GLU A 257 -16.36 -46.94 -15.71
C GLU A 257 -16.61 -47.71 -14.40
N GLU A 258 -15.63 -47.75 -13.52
CA GLU A 258 -15.69 -48.33 -12.17
C GLU A 258 -16.64 -47.60 -11.20
N ASP A 259 -17.03 -46.36 -11.50
CA ASP A 259 -18.00 -45.59 -10.69
C ASP A 259 -19.46 -45.90 -11.09
N TRP A 260 -19.68 -46.73 -12.11
CA TRP A 260 -21.02 -47.14 -12.55
C TRP A 260 -21.40 -48.47 -11.90
N GLU A 261 -22.33 -48.44 -10.94
CA GLU A 261 -23.10 -49.64 -10.61
C GLU A 261 -24.27 -49.75 -11.60
N SER A 262 -24.31 -50.84 -12.37
CA SER A 262 -25.47 -51.16 -13.20
C SER A 262 -26.67 -51.40 -12.29
N TRP A 263 -27.68 -50.54 -12.37
CA TRP A 263 -28.95 -50.73 -11.68
C TRP A 263 -29.68 -51.92 -12.34
N SER A 264 -29.41 -53.13 -11.86
CA SER A 264 -30.15 -54.33 -12.26
C SER A 264 -31.48 -54.34 -11.50
N ALA A 265 -32.57 -54.07 -12.22
CA ALA A 265 -33.95 -54.12 -11.76
C ALA A 265 -34.43 -55.55 -11.49
#